data_AF-A0A6G2DPQ9-F1
#
_entry.id   AF-A0A6G2DPQ9-F1
#
_cell.length_a   1.000
_cell.length_b   1.000
_cell.length_c   1.000
_cell.angle_alpha   90.00
_cell.angle_beta   90.00
_cell.angle_gamma   90.00
#
_symmetry.space_group_name_H-M   'P 1'
#
loop_
_entity.id
_entity.type
_entity.pdbx_description
1 polymer ?
#
loop_
_entity_poly.entity_id
_entity_poly.type
_entity_poly.pdbx_seq_one_letter_code
_entity_poly.pdbx_strand_id
1 'polypeptide(L)'
;LEKVATNLKLDMPAKTLASKVQVTVPADTRIVSISVKDKQPEEASRIANSLREVAAEKIIAVTRVSDVTTLEEARPAMTPSSPNVRRNTLVGFLGGAAVTVITVLLIELLDTRVKRPEDVEDVLQIPLLGLVPDLDKMK
;
A
#
# COMPACT_ATOMS: atom_id res chain seq x y z
N LEU A 1 17.94 14.76 16.88
CA LEU A 1 18.15 13.97 15.65
C LEU A 1 19.60 13.96 15.21
N GLU A 2 20.28 15.11 15.16
CA GLU A 2 21.72 15.16 14.89
C GLU A 2 22.56 14.29 15.83
N LYS A 3 22.32 14.39 17.16
CA LYS A 3 22.93 13.49 18.15
C LYS A 3 22.76 11.99 17.85
N VAL A 4 21.62 11.58 17.30
CA VAL A 4 21.34 10.16 16.97
C VAL A 4 22.10 9.75 15.71
N ALA A 5 22.16 10.62 14.69
CA ALA A 5 22.93 10.38 13.48
C ALA A 5 24.44 10.26 13.78
N THR A 6 24.95 11.10 14.68
CA THR A 6 26.35 11.05 15.14
C THR A 6 26.64 9.79 15.98
N ASN A 7 25.77 9.45 16.93
CA ASN A 7 25.96 8.28 17.80
C ASN A 7 25.95 6.95 17.03
N LEU A 8 25.12 6.83 15.99
CA LEU A 8 25.04 5.62 15.18
C LEU A 8 25.98 5.63 13.96
N LYS A 9 26.81 6.68 13.78
CA LYS A 9 27.68 6.86 12.59
C LYS A 9 26.92 6.63 11.27
N LEU A 10 25.69 7.13 11.21
CA LEU A 10 24.85 6.97 10.03
C LEU A 10 25.37 7.90 8.92
N ASP A 11 25.69 7.35 7.75
CA ASP A 11 26.12 8.10 6.55
C ASP A 11 24.97 8.89 5.89
N MET A 12 23.88 9.15 6.63
CA MET A 12 22.71 9.87 6.14
C MET A 12 22.44 11.15 6.94
N PRO A 13 22.02 12.23 6.27
CA PRO A 13 21.74 13.50 6.94
C PRO A 13 20.52 13.38 7.86
N ALA A 14 20.52 14.14 8.95
CA ALA A 14 19.45 14.13 9.96
C ALA A 14 18.05 14.42 9.39
N LYS A 15 17.97 15.12 8.25
CA LYS A 15 16.71 15.40 7.53
C LYS A 15 16.08 14.12 6.95
N THR A 16 16.90 13.20 6.44
CA THR A 16 16.44 11.90 5.93
C THR A 16 15.99 11.01 7.09
N LEU A 17 16.69 11.07 8.22
CA LEU A 17 16.26 10.37 9.44
C LEU A 17 14.89 10.89 9.92
N ALA A 18 14.67 12.20 9.91
CA ALA A 18 13.38 12.79 10.31
C ALA A 18 12.19 12.25 9.50
N SER A 19 12.36 12.00 8.19
CA SER A 19 11.29 11.42 7.35
C SER A 19 10.94 9.96 7.67
N LYS A 20 11.84 9.23 8.36
CA LYS A 20 11.63 7.82 8.73
C LYS A 20 11.03 7.66 10.13
N VAL A 21 11.06 8.71 10.94
CA VAL A 21 10.62 8.72 12.33
C VAL A 21 9.23 9.34 12.42
N GLN A 22 8.30 8.62 13.02
CA GLN A 22 6.99 9.10 13.39
C GLN A 22 6.90 9.15 14.91
N VAL A 23 6.50 10.30 15.46
CA VAL A 23 6.23 10.44 16.90
C VAL A 23 4.75 10.74 17.08
N THR A 24 4.09 9.96 17.93
CA THR A 24 2.66 10.10 18.22
C THR A 24 2.46 10.12 19.73
N VAL A 25 1.58 11.00 20.20
CA VAL A 25 1.16 11.07 21.60
C VAL A 25 -0.33 10.72 21.64
N PRO A 26 -0.71 9.54 22.15
CA PRO A 26 -2.11 9.16 22.28
C PRO A 26 -2.85 10.14 23.21
N ALA A 27 -4.08 10.50 22.85
CA ALA A 27 -4.92 11.39 23.64
C ALA A 27 -5.07 10.87 25.09
N ASP A 28 -5.09 11.79 26.04
CA ASP A 28 -5.23 11.51 27.48
C ASP A 28 -4.15 10.61 28.09
N THR A 29 -3.02 10.44 27.41
CA THR A 29 -1.86 9.71 27.94
C THR A 29 -0.63 10.59 28.03
N ARG A 30 0.26 10.28 28.99
CA ARG A 30 1.62 10.85 29.06
C ARG A 30 2.64 9.99 28.31
N ILE A 31 2.17 9.23 27.32
CA ILE A 31 2.99 8.26 26.58
C ILE A 31 3.42 8.89 25.27
N VAL A 32 4.72 8.86 25.00
CA VAL A 32 5.29 9.24 23.71
C VAL A 32 5.63 7.97 22.95
N SER A 33 4.87 7.70 21.89
CA SER A 33 5.13 6.58 20.99
C SER A 33 6.06 7.01 19.88
N ILE A 34 7.21 6.35 19.76
CA ILE A 34 8.20 6.59 18.70
C ILE A 34 8.19 5.38 17.77
N SER A 35 7.93 5.61 16.49
CA SER A 35 7.95 4.57 15.46
C SER A 35 8.97 4.91 14.39
N VAL A 36 9.83 3.96 14.04
CA VAL A 36 10.88 4.14 13.02
C VAL A 36 10.64 3.13 11.91
N LYS A 37 10.59 3.61 10.67
CA LYS A 37 10.48 2.74 9.47
C LYS A 37 11.83 2.68 8.77
N ASP A 38 12.38 1.47 8.68
CA ASP A 38 13.58 1.20 7.89
C ASP A 38 13.45 -0.13 7.11
N LYS A 39 14.31 -0.32 6.11
CA LYS A 39 14.44 -1.55 5.33
C LYS A 39 15.01 -2.68 6.18
N GLN A 40 15.94 -2.37 7.08
CA GLN A 40 16.55 -3.34 7.99
C GLN A 40 15.87 -3.28 9.37
N PRO A 41 15.22 -4.37 9.83
CA PRO A 41 14.55 -4.42 11.14
C PRO A 41 15.50 -4.11 12.31
N GLU A 42 16.75 -4.56 12.21
CA GLU A 42 17.78 -4.35 13.22
C GLU A 42 18.16 -2.87 13.32
N GLU A 43 18.35 -2.18 12.19
CA GLU A 43 18.62 -0.74 12.17
C GLU A 43 17.46 0.06 12.72
N ALA A 44 16.22 -0.27 12.33
CA ALA A 44 15.03 0.40 12.85
C ALA A 44 14.95 0.31 14.37
N SER A 45 15.23 -0.86 14.94
CA SER A 45 15.24 -1.06 16.41
C SER A 45 16.35 -0.26 17.09
N ARG A 46 17.58 -0.26 16.54
CA ARG A 46 18.70 0.51 17.08
C ARG A 46 18.44 2.01 17.05
N ILE A 47 17.91 2.52 15.93
CA ILE A 47 17.57 3.94 15.78
C ILE A 47 16.47 4.32 16.78
N ALA A 48 15.42 3.51 16.91
CA ALA A 48 14.33 3.78 17.85
C ALA A 48 14.82 3.81 19.31
N ASN A 49 15.64 2.83 19.71
CA ASN A 49 16.20 2.76 21.06
C ASN A 49 17.17 3.92 21.36
N SER A 50 18.03 4.30 20.41
CA SER A 50 18.93 5.45 20.58
C SER A 50 18.16 6.77 20.59
N LEU A 51 17.13 6.91 19.76
CA LEU A 51 16.28 8.09 19.77
C LEU A 51 15.51 8.21 21.09
N ARG A 52 15.04 7.10 21.65
CA ARG A 52 14.42 7.07 22.99
C ARG A 52 15.36 7.62 24.05
N GLU A 53 16.61 7.16 24.10
CA GLU A 53 17.60 7.59 25.08
C GLU A 53 17.88 9.11 24.97
N VAL A 54 18.17 9.58 23.75
CA VAL A 54 18.41 11.01 23.51
C VAL A 54 17.16 11.87 23.77
N ALA A 55 15.96 11.34 23.49
CA ALA A 55 14.71 12.03 23.77
C ALA A 55 14.46 12.12 25.28
N ALA A 56 14.69 11.05 26.04
CA ALA A 56 14.52 11.03 27.50
C ALA A 56 15.40 12.09 28.17
N GLU A 57 16.69 12.13 27.83
CA GLU A 57 17.62 13.18 28.32
C GLU A 57 17.10 14.58 28.03
N LYS A 58 16.62 14.82 26.80
CA LYS A 58 16.15 16.15 26.40
C LYS A 58 14.84 16.52 27.07
N ILE A 59 13.93 15.58 27.28
CA ILE A 59 12.65 15.80 27.96
C ILE A 59 12.87 16.16 29.43
N ILE A 60 13.77 15.45 30.12
CA ILE A 60 14.15 15.75 31.50
C ILE A 60 14.74 17.16 31.59
N ALA A 61 15.68 17.49 30.69
CA ALA A 61 16.36 18.78 30.68
C ALA A 61 15.42 19.97 30.39
N VAL A 62 14.44 19.81 29.51
CA VAL A 62 13.54 20.90 29.08
C VAL A 62 12.33 21.04 30.02
N THR A 63 11.71 19.91 30.39
CA THR A 63 10.45 19.91 31.14
C THR A 63 10.67 19.90 32.66
N ARG A 64 11.92 19.71 33.12
CA ARG A 64 12.31 19.59 34.54
C ARG A 64 11.48 18.54 35.30
N VAL A 65 11.10 17.48 34.60
CA VAL A 65 10.43 16.31 35.19
C VAL A 65 11.45 15.38 35.83
N SER A 66 11.05 14.71 36.90
CA SER A 66 11.94 13.91 37.74
C SER A 66 12.42 12.63 37.06
N ASP A 67 11.61 12.02 36.18
CA ASP A 67 11.98 10.78 35.53
C ASP A 67 11.16 10.53 34.25
N VAL A 68 11.78 9.84 33.29
CA VAL A 68 11.15 9.35 32.05
C VAL A 68 11.38 7.84 31.99
N THR A 69 10.35 7.07 32.31
CA THR A 69 10.44 5.61 32.32
C THR A 69 10.21 5.03 30.93
N THR A 70 10.99 4.00 30.58
CA THR A 70 10.78 3.24 29.35
C THR A 70 9.69 2.21 29.58
N LEU A 71 8.60 2.32 28.81
CA LEU A 71 7.50 1.37 28.87
C LEU A 71 7.80 0.10 28.05
N GLU A 72 8.34 0.30 26.84
CA GLU A 72 8.66 -0.79 25.92
C GLU A 72 9.95 -0.46 25.16
N GLU A 73 10.82 -1.47 25.02
CA GLU A 73 12.02 -1.37 24.18
C GLU A 73 11.69 -1.74 22.73
N ALA A 74 12.31 -1.05 21.78
CA ALA A 74 12.11 -1.36 20.38
C ALA A 74 12.79 -2.69 20.03
N ARG A 75 11.99 -3.68 19.63
CA ARG A 75 12.46 -4.97 19.11
C ARG A 75 12.48 -4.96 17.58
N PRO A 76 13.38 -5.72 16.93
CA PRO A 76 13.35 -5.90 15.49
C PRO A 76 11.98 -6.45 15.04
N ALA A 77 11.45 -5.89 13.95
CA ALA A 77 10.17 -6.33 13.40
C ALA A 77 10.29 -7.73 12.78
N MET A 78 9.43 -8.66 13.21
CA MET A 78 9.38 -10.04 12.69
C MET A 78 8.70 -10.13 11.32
N THR A 79 7.88 -9.14 10.97
CA THR A 79 7.14 -9.08 9.70
C THR A 79 7.21 -7.68 9.11
N PRO A 80 7.22 -7.56 7.77
CA PRO A 80 7.24 -6.26 7.11
C PRO A 80 5.91 -5.53 7.33
N SER A 81 5.99 -4.27 7.75
CA SER A 81 4.81 -3.41 7.94
C SER A 81 4.16 -2.96 6.62
N SER A 82 4.90 -3.02 5.52
CA SER A 82 4.44 -2.69 4.17
C SER A 82 5.39 -3.27 3.11
N PRO A 83 4.92 -3.47 1.87
CA PRO A 83 3.53 -3.39 1.42
C PRO A 83 2.70 -4.62 1.79
N ASN A 84 1.39 -4.44 1.93
CA ASN A 84 0.45 -5.56 2.14
C ASN A 84 0.21 -6.29 0.82
N VAL A 85 1.05 -7.29 0.52
CA VAL A 85 1.03 -8.04 -0.75
C VAL A 85 -0.38 -8.55 -1.06
N ARG A 86 -1.04 -9.22 -0.10
CA ARG A 86 -2.40 -9.76 -0.30
C ARG A 86 -3.42 -8.71 -0.71
N ARG A 87 -3.42 -7.55 -0.05
CA ARG A 87 -4.35 -6.44 -0.36
C ARG A 87 -4.03 -5.85 -1.73
N ASN A 88 -2.76 -5.61 -2.02
CA ASN A 88 -2.34 -5.02 -3.29
C ASN A 88 -2.64 -5.97 -4.47
N THR A 89 -2.42 -7.27 -4.30
CA THR A 89 -2.77 -8.29 -5.29
C THR A 89 -4.27 -8.36 -5.52
N LEU A 90 -5.09 -8.34 -4.46
CA LEU A 90 -6.55 -8.37 -4.59
C LEU A 90 -7.07 -7.13 -5.33
N VAL A 91 -6.59 -5.94 -4.97
CA VAL A 91 -6.96 -4.68 -5.65
C VAL A 91 -6.50 -4.72 -7.11
N GLY A 92 -5.28 -5.18 -7.38
CA GLY A 92 -4.75 -5.32 -8.74
C GLY A 92 -5.55 -6.31 -9.59
N PHE A 93 -5.96 -7.44 -9.02
CA PHE A 93 -6.77 -8.45 -9.71
C PHE A 93 -8.15 -7.90 -10.06
N LEU A 94 -8.85 -7.29 -9.10
CA LEU A 94 -10.17 -6.71 -9.34
C LEU A 94 -10.11 -5.54 -10.35
N GLY A 95 -9.10 -4.68 -10.23
CA GLY A 95 -8.87 -3.61 -11.18
C GLY A 95 -8.57 -4.13 -12.59
N GLY A 96 -7.71 -5.14 -12.69
CA GLY A 96 -7.39 -5.80 -13.96
C GLY A 96 -8.61 -6.45 -14.61
N ALA A 97 -9.43 -7.16 -13.84
CA ALA A 97 -10.67 -7.76 -14.33
C ALA A 97 -11.64 -6.70 -14.88
N ALA A 98 -11.81 -5.58 -14.17
CA ALA A 98 -12.65 -4.48 -14.64
C ALA A 98 -12.14 -3.90 -15.97
N VAL A 99 -10.83 -3.65 -16.08
CA VAL A 99 -10.21 -3.15 -17.32
C VAL A 99 -10.40 -4.13 -18.47
N THR A 100 -10.24 -5.43 -18.23
CA THR A 100 -10.47 -6.47 -19.25
C THR A 100 -11.92 -6.45 -19.75
N VAL A 101 -12.90 -6.39 -18.84
CA VAL A 101 -14.33 -6.33 -19.23
C VAL A 101 -14.62 -5.10 -20.07
N ILE A 102 -14.14 -3.92 -19.66
CA ILE A 102 -14.30 -2.68 -20.41
C ILE A 102 -13.65 -2.80 -21.79
N THR A 103 -12.45 -3.37 -21.87
CA THR A 103 -11.71 -3.52 -23.12
C THR A 103 -12.44 -4.46 -24.09
N VAL A 104 -12.94 -5.60 -23.62
CA VAL A 104 -13.73 -6.53 -24.43
C VAL A 104 -15.01 -5.87 -24.91
N LEU A 105 -15.70 -5.12 -24.05
CA LEU A 105 -16.91 -4.39 -24.44
C LEU A 105 -16.61 -3.34 -25.51
N LEU A 106 -15.54 -2.57 -25.37
CA LEU A 106 -15.13 -1.60 -26.40
C LEU A 106 -14.81 -2.30 -27.72
N ILE A 107 -14.09 -3.42 -27.69
CA ILE A 107 -13.79 -4.20 -28.89
C ILE A 107 -15.09 -4.66 -29.56
N GLU A 108 -16.06 -5.17 -28.80
CA GLU A 108 -17.33 -5.64 -29.36
C GLU A 108 -18.19 -4.48 -29.90
N LEU A 109 -18.24 -3.34 -29.21
CA LEU A 109 -18.98 -2.15 -29.68
C LEU A 109 -18.39 -1.52 -30.94
N LEU A 110 -17.07 -1.66 -31.15
CA LEU A 110 -16.38 -1.16 -32.34
C LEU A 110 -16.32 -2.22 -33.47
N ASP A 111 -16.70 -3.47 -33.20
CA ASP A 111 -16.73 -4.54 -34.21
C ASP A 111 -18.03 -4.46 -35.02
N THR A 112 -17.92 -4.23 -36.32
CA THR A 112 -19.07 -4.09 -37.24
C THR A 112 -19.47 -5.41 -37.89
N ARG A 113 -18.99 -6.56 -37.40
CA ARG A 113 -19.30 -7.88 -37.97
C ARG A 113 -20.66 -8.39 -37.49
N VAL A 114 -21.46 -8.87 -38.43
CA VAL A 114 -22.72 -9.59 -38.18
C VAL A 114 -22.37 -11.00 -37.69
N LYS A 115 -22.63 -11.28 -36.41
CA LYS A 115 -22.35 -12.57 -35.77
C LYS A 115 -23.61 -13.27 -35.31
N ARG A 116 -24.66 -12.52 -34.98
CA ARG A 116 -25.94 -13.01 -34.49
C ARG A 116 -27.05 -12.77 -35.52
N PRO A 117 -28.12 -13.57 -35.52
CA PRO A 117 -29.29 -13.32 -36.36
C PRO A 117 -29.92 -11.95 -36.12
N GLU A 118 -29.89 -11.48 -34.87
CA GLU A 118 -30.40 -10.17 -34.45
C GLU A 118 -29.62 -9.02 -35.12
N ASP A 119 -28.31 -9.18 -35.31
CA ASP A 119 -27.48 -8.20 -36.01
C ASP A 119 -27.92 -8.01 -37.48
N VAL A 120 -28.52 -9.04 -38.10
CA VAL A 120 -29.07 -8.97 -39.47
C VAL A 120 -30.34 -8.13 -39.49
N GLU A 121 -31.22 -8.30 -38.50
CA GLU A 121 -32.42 -7.47 -38.35
C GLU A 121 -32.04 -6.01 -38.10
N ASP A 122 -31.06 -5.75 -37.24
CA ASP A 122 -30.60 -4.39 -36.92
C ASP A 122 -29.96 -3.71 -38.14
N VAL A 123 -29.18 -4.43 -38.95
CA VAL A 123 -28.53 -3.87 -40.15
C VAL A 123 -29.51 -3.70 -41.32
N LEU A 124 -30.36 -4.68 -41.58
CA LEU A 124 -31.26 -4.69 -42.73
C LEU A 124 -32.64 -4.07 -42.44
N GLN A 125 -32.96 -3.82 -41.17
CA GLN A 125 -34.24 -3.26 -40.69
C GLN A 125 -35.47 -4.05 -41.17
N ILE A 126 -35.32 -5.37 -41.29
CA ILE A 126 -36.38 -6.31 -41.69
C ILE A 126 -36.53 -7.42 -40.64
N PRO A 127 -37.76 -7.92 -40.39
CA PRO A 127 -37.98 -9.00 -39.45
C PRO A 127 -37.39 -10.32 -39.95
N LEU A 128 -36.74 -11.06 -39.06
CA LEU A 128 -36.20 -12.39 -39.30
C LEU A 128 -37.34 -13.39 -39.44
N LEU A 129 -37.48 -13.96 -40.65
CA LEU A 129 -38.54 -14.93 -40.96
C LEU A 129 -38.17 -16.37 -40.57
N GLY A 130 -36.88 -16.67 -40.43
CA GLY A 130 -36.41 -18.01 -40.07
C GLY A 130 -34.90 -18.18 -40.22
N LEU A 131 -34.36 -19.21 -39.57
CA LEU A 131 -32.96 -19.60 -39.63
C LEU A 131 -32.84 -20.90 -40.42
N VAL A 132 -31.95 -20.95 -41.42
CA VAL A 132 -31.61 -22.19 -42.13
C VAL A 132 -30.30 -22.72 -41.54
N PRO A 133 -30.31 -23.80 -40.75
CA PRO A 133 -29.10 -24.37 -40.19
C PRO A 133 -28.25 -25.02 -41.29
N ASP A 134 -26.94 -24.80 -41.21
CA ASP A 134 -25.95 -25.42 -42.09
C ASP A 134 -25.74 -26.89 -41.68
N LEU A 135 -26.34 -27.81 -42.44
CA LEU A 135 -26.37 -29.25 -42.15
C LEU A 135 -24.99 -29.91 -42.19
N ASP A 136 -24.02 -29.33 -42.92
CA ASP A 136 -22.65 -29.85 -43.00
C ASP A 136 -21.83 -29.56 -41.73
N LYS A 137 -22.22 -28.57 -40.93
CA LYS A 137 -21.56 -28.20 -39.66
C LYS A 137 -22.12 -28.92 -38.43
N MET A 138 -23.15 -29.77 -38.60
CA MET A 138 -23.82 -30.51 -37.52
C MET A 138 -23.29 -31.95 -37.34
N LYS A 139 -22.17 -32.31 -37.99
CA LYS A 139 -21.60 -33.66 -37.97
C LYS A 139 -20.49 -33.83 -36.94
#